data_AF-A0A418VYL4-F1
#
_entry.id   AF-A0A418VYL4-F1
#
_cell.length_a   1.000
_cell.length_b   1.000
_cell.length_c   1.000
_cell.angle_alpha   90.00
_cell.angle_beta   90.00
_cell.angle_gamma   90.00
#
_symmetry.space_group_name_H-M   'P 1'
#
loop_
_entity.id
_entity.type
_entity.pdbx_description
1 polymer ?
#
loop_
_entity_poly.entity_id
_entity_poly.type
_entity_poly.pdbx_seq_one_letter_code
_entity_poly.pdbx_strand_id
1 'polypeptide(L)' 'MVGGWGMTGAGGEVLFEFHRVGTYLKVVAIDGKTGVEVSVVGPASGSLELLKRTAINKLRYVQTRDANKAPSR' A
#
# COMPACT_ATOMS: atom_id res chain seq x y z
N MET A 1 -19.33 -10.41 -11.17
CA MET A 1 -18.07 -9.72 -11.56
C MET A 1 -17.21 -9.63 -10.32
N VAL A 2 -16.33 -10.59 -10.08
CA VAL A 2 -15.45 -10.63 -8.89
C VAL A 2 -14.04 -10.28 -9.36
N GLY A 3 -13.64 -9.03 -9.17
CA GLY A 3 -12.32 -8.52 -9.55
C GLY A 3 -11.31 -8.72 -8.41
N GLY A 4 -10.86 -9.94 -8.19
CA GLY A 4 -9.73 -10.24 -7.33
C GLY A 4 -8.42 -10.06 -8.09
N TRP A 5 -7.78 -8.89 -7.98
CA TRP A 5 -6.40 -8.70 -8.40
C TRP A 5 -5.51 -8.66 -7.15
N GLY A 6 -5.41 -9.80 -6.47
CA GLY A 6 -4.32 -10.08 -5.54
C GLY A 6 -3.12 -10.51 -6.35
N MET A 7 -2.08 -9.67 -6.44
CA MET A 7 -0.82 -10.05 -7.08
C MET A 7 -0.10 -11.03 -6.16
N THR A 8 -0.23 -12.34 -6.39
CA THR A 8 0.51 -13.37 -5.65
C THR A 8 1.94 -13.49 -6.19
N GLY A 9 2.79 -12.54 -5.84
CA GLY A 9 4.24 -12.76 -5.82
C GLY A 9 4.63 -13.46 -4.51
N ALA A 10 5.85 -13.96 -4.39
CA ALA A 10 6.35 -14.61 -3.17
C ALA A 10 6.40 -13.69 -1.91
N GLY A 11 5.94 -12.44 -2.01
CA GLY A 11 5.63 -11.55 -0.89
C GLY A 11 4.11 -11.39 -0.78
N GLY A 12 3.58 -11.42 0.44
CA GLY A 12 2.16 -11.56 0.75
C GLY A 12 1.18 -10.67 -0.02
N GLU A 13 -0.10 -11.02 0.06
CA GLU A 13 -1.18 -10.23 -0.53
C GLU A 13 -1.17 -8.79 0.02
N VAL A 14 -1.21 -7.81 -0.87
CA VAL A 14 -1.39 -6.39 -0.51
C VAL A 14 -2.83 -5.98 -0.79
N LEU A 15 -3.55 -5.63 0.27
CA LEU A 15 -4.91 -5.10 0.21
C LEU A 15 -4.87 -3.59 0.01
N PHE A 16 -5.88 -3.04 -0.66
CA PHE A 16 -6.00 -1.60 -0.88
C PHE A 16 -7.35 -1.05 -0.42
N GLU A 17 -7.30 0.08 0.28
CA GLU A 17 -8.49 0.89 0.58
C GLU A 17 -8.40 2.25 -0.11
N PHE A 18 -9.55 2.77 -0.52
CA PHE A 18 -9.66 4.01 -1.29
C PHE A 18 -10.65 4.95 -0.62
N HIS A 19 -10.21 6.14 -0.21
CA HIS A 19 -11.07 7.17 0.36
C HIS A 19 -10.98 8.45 -0.47
N ARG A 20 -12.08 8.81 -1.13
CA ARG A 20 -12.17 10.09 -1.85
C ARG A 20 -12.60 11.20 -0.89
N VAL A 21 -11.84 12.29 -0.85
CA VAL A 21 -12.14 13.49 -0.07
C VAL A 21 -12.02 14.69 -1.00
N GLY A 22 -13.16 15.14 -1.53
CA GLY A 22 -13.22 16.22 -2.52
C GLY A 22 -12.38 15.90 -3.77
N THR A 23 -11.37 16.73 -4.02
CA THR A 23 -10.44 16.60 -5.16
C THR A 23 -9.28 15.65 -4.88
N TYR A 24 -9.20 15.04 -3.69
CA TYR A 24 -8.14 14.13 -3.30
C TYR A 24 -8.62 12.68 -3.18
N LEU A 25 -7.71 11.75 -3.44
CA LEU A 25 -7.88 10.33 -3.19
C LEU A 25 -6.77 9.86 -2.24
N LYS A 26 -7.17 9.34 -1.09
CA LYS A 26 -6.30 8.60 -0.19
C LYS A 26 -6.33 7.12 -0.59
N VAL A 27 -5.15 6.56 -0.82
CA VAL A 27 -4.93 5.12 -1.05
C VAL A 27 -4.21 4.57 0.16
N VAL A 28 -4.77 3.55 0.80
CA VAL A 28 -4.14 2.77 1.86
C VAL A 28 -3.67 1.46 1.24
N ALA A 29 -2.43 1.06 1.52
CA ALA A 29 -1.90 -0.26 1.18
C ALA A 29 -1.57 -1.01 2.48
N ILE A 30 -2.07 -2.23 2.58
CA ILE A 30 -2.00 -3.08 3.79
C ILE A 30 -1.33 -4.39 3.39
N ASP A 31 -0.23 -4.74 4.05
CA ASP A 31 0.37 -6.06 3.92
C ASP A 31 -0.47 -7.09 4.69
N GLY A 32 -1.10 -8.03 3.99
CA GLY A 32 -2.02 -8.99 4.59
C GLY A 32 -1.37 -10.01 5.53
N LYS A 33 -0.04 -10.11 5.55
CA LYS A 33 0.70 -11.04 6.43
C LYS A 33 1.12 -10.38 7.74
N THR A 34 1.60 -9.15 7.67
CA THR A 34 2.20 -8.41 8.80
C THR A 34 1.24 -7.38 9.40
N GLY A 35 0.18 -7.01 8.68
CA GLY A 35 -0.73 -5.94 9.08
C GLY A 35 -0.10 -4.55 8.99
N VAL A 36 1.08 -4.39 8.37
CA VAL A 36 1.68 -3.07 8.17
C VAL A 36 0.85 -2.28 7.16
N GLU A 37 0.47 -1.07 7.52
CA GLU A 37 -0.36 -0.19 6.72
C GLU A 37 0.37 1.10 6.39
N VAL A 38 0.23 1.57 5.15
CA VAL A 38 0.71 2.89 4.74
C VAL A 38 -0.34 3.59 3.89
N SER A 39 -0.40 4.92 3.97
CA SER A 39 -1.25 5.72 3.10
C SER A 39 -0.47 6.67 2.20
N VAL A 40 -1.01 6.91 1.01
CA VAL A 40 -0.59 7.92 0.02
C VAL A 40 -1.81 8.74 -0.37
N VAL A 41 -1.65 10.04 -0.57
CA VAL A 41 -2.71 10.94 -1.02
C VAL A 41 -2.26 11.63 -2.31
N GLY A 42 -3.18 11.76 -3.27
CA GLY A 42 -2.95 12.56 -4.47
C GLY A 42 -4.27 13.02 -5.09
N PRO A 43 -4.21 13.68 -6.26
CA PRO A 43 -5.41 14.15 -6.95
C PRO A 43 -6.31 12.98 -7.33
N ALA A 44 -7.61 13.09 -7.03
CA ALA A 44 -8.61 12.08 -7.36
C ALA A 44 -8.91 11.99 -8.87
N SER A 45 -8.48 12.99 -9.63
CA SER A 45 -8.48 13.01 -11.11
C SER A 45 -7.20 12.43 -11.71
N GLY A 46 -6.18 12.13 -10.90
CA GLY A 46 -4.91 11.56 -11.35
C GLY A 46 -4.95 10.05 -11.55
N SER A 47 -3.80 9.47 -11.90
CA SER A 47 -3.68 8.04 -12.16
C SER A 47 -3.75 7.21 -10.86
N LEU A 48 -4.84 6.44 -10.70
CA LEU A 48 -5.01 5.50 -9.59
C LEU A 48 -3.86 4.48 -9.50
N GLU A 49 -3.42 3.95 -10.65
CA GLU A 49 -2.32 3.01 -10.71
C GLU A 49 -1.01 3.60 -10.16
N LEU A 50 -0.73 4.88 -10.46
CA LEU A 50 0.43 5.58 -9.92
C LEU A 50 0.33 5.68 -8.39
N LEU A 51 -0.85 6.03 -7.85
CA LEU A 51 -1.06 6.09 -6.40
C LEU A 51 -0.89 4.72 -5.74
N LYS A 52 -1.41 3.64 -6.35
CA LYS A 52 -1.20 2.25 -5.87
C LYS A 52 0.29 1.87 -5.88
N ARG A 53 1.02 2.15 -6.97
CA ARG A 53 2.46 1.88 -7.08
C ARG A 53 3.26 2.65 -6.03
N THR A 54 2.93 3.92 -5.82
CA THR A 54 3.56 4.74 -4.77
C THR A 54 3.28 4.17 -3.39
N ALA A 55 2.05 3.71 -3.12
CA ALA A 55 1.71 3.07 -1.85
C ALA A 55 2.47 1.75 -1.63
N ILE A 56 2.60 0.89 -2.64
CA ILE A 56 3.42 -0.33 -2.58
C ILE A 56 4.89 0.00 -2.26
N ASN A 57 5.46 1.00 -2.95
CA ASN A 57 6.85 1.38 -2.73
C ASN A 57 7.07 1.91 -1.31
N LYS A 58 6.14 2.72 -0.80
CA LYS A 58 6.17 3.19 0.59
C LYS A 58 6.05 2.02 1.59
N LEU A 59 5.17 1.06 1.31
CA LEU A 59 4.96 -0.11 2.16
C LEU A 59 6.24 -0.94 2.29
N ARG A 60 6.90 -1.21 1.15
CA ARG A 60 8.21 -1.88 1.12
C ARG A 60 9.28 -1.12 1.89
N TYR A 61 9.35 0.20 1.73
CA TYR A 61 10.31 1.04 2.46
C TYR A 61 10.09 1.00 3.98
N VAL A 62 8.83 1.05 4.43
CA VAL A 62 8.52 0.96 5.87
C VAL A 62 8.92 -0.41 6.42
N GLN A 63 8.57 -1.50 5.72
CA GLN A 63 8.96 -2.85 6.14
C GLN A 63 10.48 -3.02 6.26
N THR A 64 11.26 -2.51 5.29
CA THR A 64 12.73 -2.60 5.35
C THR A 64 13.32 -1.72 6.45
N ARG A 65 12.76 -0.52 6.65
CA ARG A 65 13.16 0.38 7.74
C ARG A 65 12.92 -0.24 9.11
N ASP A 66 11.76 -0.86 9.31
CA ASP A 66 11.39 -1.46 10.60
C ASP A 66 12.17 -2.76 10.86
N ALA A 67 12.44 -3.57 9.83
CA ALA A 67 13.33 -4.72 9.93
C ALA A 67 14.74 -4.31 10.40
N ASN A 68 15.27 -3.19 9.91
CA ASN A 68 16.57 -2.65 10.33
C ASN A 68 16.56 -2.04 11.75
N LYS A 69 15.38 -1.78 12.33
CA LYS A 69 15.22 -1.24 13.69
C LYS A 69 15.06 -2.35 14.73
N ALA A 70 14.75 -3.58 14.32
CA ALA A 70 14.65 -4.71 15.23
C ALA A 70 16.02 -4.92 15.92
N PRO A 71 16.05 -5.04 17.26
CA PRO A 71 17.32 -5.15 17.98
C PRO A 71 18.07 -6.41 17.55
N SER A 72 19.35 -6.23 17.24
CA SER A 72 20.32 -7.33 17.19
C SER A 72 20.26 -8.07 18.51
N ARG A 73 19.61 -9.23 18.51
CA ARG A 73 19.57 -10.17 19.63
C ARG A 73 20.78 -11.08 19.57
#